data_AF-A0AAW2RN32-F1
#
_entry.id   AF-A0AAW2RN32-F1
#
_cell.length_a   1.000
_cell.length_b   1.000
_cell.length_c   1.000
_cell.angle_alpha   90.00
_cell.angle_beta   90.00
_cell.angle_gamma   90.00
#
_symmetry.space_group_name_H-M   'P 1'
#
loop_
_entity.id
_entity.type
_entity.pdbx_description
1 polymer ?
#
loop_
_entity_poly.entity_id
_entity_poly.type
_entity_poly.pdbx_seq_one_letter_code
_entity_poly.pdbx_strand_id
1 'polypeptide(L)' 'MNTWSDKKAYKETLLKLGGLFKTNFEGFVAHKIGKDDKLTDAILAAGPVL' A
#
# COMPACT_ATOMS: atom_id res chain seq x y z
N MET A 1 -7.47 -12.90 18.18
CA MET A 1 -7.77 -11.57 18.77
C MET A 1 -6.51 -10.72 18.64
N ASN A 2 -6.57 -9.54 18.02
CA ASN A 2 -5.40 -8.65 17.98
C ASN A 2 -5.28 -7.83 19.28
N THR A 3 -4.09 -7.30 19.56
CA THR A 3 -3.71 -6.62 20.81
C THR A 3 -4.32 -5.24 21.00
N TRP A 4 -5.06 -4.72 20.02
CA TRP A 4 -5.70 -3.41 20.11
C TRP A 4 -6.97 -3.47 20.96
N SER A 5 -7.02 -2.66 22.01
CA SER A 5 -8.24 -2.46 22.82
C SER A 5 -9.31 -1.70 22.04
N ASP A 6 -8.92 -0.66 21.31
CA ASP A 6 -9.79 0.11 20.42
C ASP A 6 -9.73 -0.42 18.98
N LYS A 7 -10.80 -1.12 18.58
CA LYS A 7 -10.91 -1.68 17.22
C LYS A 7 -11.18 -0.63 16.14
N LYS A 8 -11.73 0.54 16.49
CA LYS A 8 -11.96 1.64 15.55
C LYS A 8 -10.63 2.33 15.25
N ALA A 9 -9.87 2.70 16.28
CA ALA A 9 -8.55 3.29 16.11
C ALA A 9 -7.59 2.36 15.34
N TYR A 10 -7.69 1.04 15.56
CA TYR A 10 -6.96 0.05 14.77
C TYR A 10 -7.29 0.14 13.27
N LYS A 11 -8.59 0.15 12.91
CA LYS A 11 -9.02 0.25 11.51
C LYS A 11 -8.59 1.57 10.86
N GLU A 12 -8.76 2.69 11.56
CA GLU A 12 -8.32 4.00 11.08
C GLU A 12 -6.80 4.05 10.87
N THR A 13 -6.03 3.41 11.75
CA THR A 13 -4.58 3.27 11.61
C THR A 13 -4.21 2.43 10.38
N LEU A 14 -4.90 1.33 10.12
CA LEU A 14 -4.68 0.51 8.92
C LEU A 14 -4.97 1.29 7.64
N LEU A 15 -6.07 2.05 7.59
CA LEU A 15 -6.42 2.90 6.44
C LEU A 15 -5.35 3.97 6.21
N LYS A 16 -4.89 4.63 7.28
CA LYS A 16 -3.79 5.61 7.20
C LYS A 16 -2.51 4.96 6.68
N LEU A 17 -2.15 3.77 7.18
CA LEU A 17 -0.96 3.05 6.75
C LEU A 17 -1.02 2.65 5.27
N GLY A 18 -2.18 2.15 4.81
CA GLY A 18 -2.38 1.83 3.39
C GLY A 18 -2.26 3.06 2.50
N GLY A 19 -2.80 4.21 2.94
CA GLY A 19 -2.64 5.49 2.24
C GLY A 19 -1.19 5.93 2.12
N LEU A 20 -0.42 5.85 3.22
CA LEU A 20 1.02 6.15 3.22
C LEU A 20 1.80 5.22 2.28
N PHE A 21 1.48 3.93 2.25
CA PHE A 21 2.08 2.97 1.33
C PHE A 21 1.84 3.37 -0.13
N LYS A 22 0.59 3.69 -0.48
CA LYS A 22 0.22 4.11 -1.83
C LYS A 22 0.96 5.39 -2.24
N THR A 23 0.91 6.44 -1.43
CA THR A 23 1.60 7.71 -1.71
C THR A 23 3.10 7.54 -1.86
N ASN A 24 3.74 6.70 -1.03
CA ASN A 24 5.15 6.40 -1.19
C ASN A 24 5.44 5.64 -2.50
N PHE A 25 4.57 4.69 -2.86
CA PHE A 25 4.80 3.84 -4.03
C PHE A 25 4.52 4.54 -5.37
N GLU A 26 3.64 5.55 -5.41
CA GLU A 26 3.32 6.33 -6.61
C GLU A 26 4.57 6.91 -7.32
N GLY A 27 5.61 7.30 -6.57
CA GLY A 27 6.88 7.76 -7.15
C GLY A 27 7.66 6.69 -7.92
N PHE A 28 7.39 5.41 -7.65
CA PHE A 28 8.03 4.28 -8.34
C PHE A 28 7.22 3.78 -9.54
N VAL A 29 5.93 4.12 -9.64
CA VAL A 29 5.06 3.74 -10.77
C VAL A 29 5.56 4.32 -12.09
N ALA A 30 6.16 5.51 -12.06
CA ALA A 30 6.75 6.14 -13.25
C ALA A 30 8.12 5.54 -13.66
N HIS A 31 8.72 4.70 -12.81
CA HIS A 31 10.03 4.11 -13.07
C HIS A 31 9.88 2.73 -13.72
N LYS A 32 10.41 2.59 -14.94
CA LYS A 32 10.50 1.29 -15.62
C LYS A 32 11.55 0.42 -14.94
N ILE A 33 11.12 -0.55 -14.14
CA ILE A 33 12.00 -1.55 -13.53
C ILE A 33 11.99 -2.78 -14.43
N GLY A 34 13.07 -3.00 -15.19
CA GLY A 34 13.20 -4.11 -16.13
C GLY A 34 12.93 -3.68 -17.58
N LYS A 35 12.42 -4.61 -18.41
CA LYS A 35 12.18 -4.38 -19.85
C LYS A 35 10.81 -3.74 -20.13
N ASP A 36 9.87 -3.82 -19.20
CA ASP A 36 8.51 -3.26 -19.30
C ASP A 36 7.99 -2.84 -17.92
N ASP A 37 6.78 -2.28 -17.87
CA ASP A 37 6.17 -1.71 -16.66
C ASP A 37 5.38 -2.75 -15.85
N LYS A 38 5.33 -4.01 -16.32
CA LYS A 38 4.45 -5.05 -15.76
C LYS A 38 4.79 -5.42 -14.32
N LEU A 39 6.07 -5.38 -13.95
CA LEU A 39 6.49 -5.69 -12.58
C LEU A 39 5.97 -4.65 -11.60
N THR A 40 6.04 -3.37 -11.96
CA THR A 40 5.55 -2.28 -11.13
C THR A 40 4.04 -2.32 -10.97
N ASP A 41 3.30 -2.65 -12.03
CA ASP A 41 1.85 -2.88 -11.98
C ASP A 41 1.47 -4.05 -11.06
N ALA A 42 2.21 -5.16 -11.14
CA ALA A 42 1.98 -6.33 -10.28
C ALA A 42 2.24 -6.02 -8.80
N ILE A 43 3.28 -5.22 -8.49
CA ILE A 43 3.57 -4.78 -7.12
C ILE A 43 2.47 -3.83 -6.62
N LEU A 44 2.03 -2.88 -7.46
CA LEU A 44 0.94 -1.96 -7.12
C LEU A 44 -0.35 -2.72 -6.81
N ALA A 45 -0.69 -3.72 -7.63
CA ALA A 45 -1.88 -4.55 -7.45
C ALA A 45 -1.83 -5.43 -6.18
N ALA A 46 -0.63 -5.79 -5.72
CA ALA A 46 -0.43 -6.54 -4.48
C ALA A 46 -0.39 -5.65 -3.22
N GLY A 47 -0.49 -4.33 -3.38
CA GLY A 47 -0.47 -3.37 -2.29
C GLY A 47 -1.74 -3.37 -1.41
N PRO A 48 -1.77 -2.55 -0.35
CA PRO A 48 -2.93 -2.44 0.53
C PRO A 48 -4.21 -2.02 -0.23
N VAL A 49 -5.31 -2.75 -0.01
CA VAL A 49 -6.64 -2.38 -0.50
C VAL A 49 -7.28 -1.45 0.54
N LEU A 50 -7.57 -0.22 0.12
CA LEU A 50 -8.21 0.82 0.95
C LEU A 50 -9.74 0.74 0.85
#